data_AF-A0A963KCW5-F1
#
_entry.id   AF-A0A963KCW5-F1
#
_cell.length_a   1.000
_cell.length_b   1.000
_cell.length_c   1.000
_cell.angle_alpha   90.00
_cell.angle_beta   90.00
_cell.angle_gamma   90.00
#
_symmetry.space_group_name_H-M   'P 1'
#
loop_
_entity.id
_entity.type
_entity.pdbx_description
1 polymer ?
#
loop_
_entity_poly.entity_id
_entity_poly.type
_entity_poly.pdbx_seq_one_letter_code
_entity_poly.pdbx_strand_id
1 'polypeptide(L)' 'MFTGIITGVGRIAAIDALGPSASHGKRLHLSCPPGYLDDVASGDSIALNGACMTVTGFD' A
#
# COMPACT_ATOMS: atom_id res chain seq x y z
N MET A 1 7.97 2.33 -12.86
CA MET A 1 9.08 1.41 -12.52
C MET A 1 9.72 1.92 -11.24
N PHE A 2 9.97 1.04 -10.27
CA PHE A 2 10.55 1.44 -8.97
C PHE A 2 12.07 1.37 -9.00
N THR A 3 12.73 2.24 -8.26
CA THR A 3 14.21 2.32 -8.17
C THR A 3 14.82 1.30 -7.21
N GLY A 4 14.01 0.73 -6.31
CA GLY A 4 14.48 -0.12 -5.21
C GLY A 4 14.99 0.66 -3.99
N ILE A 5 14.97 2.00 -4.02
CA ILE A 5 15.31 2.85 -2.87
C ILE A 5 14.10 2.93 -1.95
N ILE A 6 14.28 2.62 -0.65
CA ILE A 6 13.24 2.77 0.36
C ILE A 6 13.13 4.25 0.74
N THR A 7 11.97 4.86 0.45
CA THR A 7 11.70 6.29 0.71
C THR A 7 10.97 6.56 2.03
N GLY A 8 10.47 5.51 2.69
CA GLY A 8 9.76 5.62 3.96
C GLY A 8 9.48 4.26 4.58
N VAL A 9 9.16 4.26 5.88
CA VAL A 9 8.73 3.06 6.61
C VAL A 9 7.36 3.34 7.21
N GLY A 10 6.35 2.62 6.71
CA GLY A 10 5.00 2.65 7.26
C GLY A 10 4.73 1.46 8.19
N ARG A 11 3.49 1.36 8.66
CA ARG A 11 3.01 0.24 9.47
C ARG A 11 1.71 -0.30 8.89
N ILE A 12 1.56 -1.62 8.84
CA ILE A 12 0.27 -2.26 8.55
C ILE A 12 -0.65 -2.02 9.75
N ALA A 13 -1.71 -1.26 9.54
CA ALA A 13 -2.71 -0.93 10.55
C ALA A 13 -3.85 -1.95 10.58
N ALA A 14 -4.27 -2.45 9.40
CA ALA A 14 -5.27 -3.50 9.28
C ALA A 14 -5.07 -4.32 8.00
N ILE A 15 -5.68 -5.50 7.97
CA ILE A 15 -5.66 -6.42 6.83
C ILE A 15 -7.07 -7.01 6.67
N ASP A 16 -7.70 -6.77 5.53
CA ASP A 16 -9.01 -7.30 5.20
C ASP A 16 -8.92 -8.38 4.13
N ALA A 17 -9.63 -9.49 4.33
CA ALA A 17 -9.75 -10.53 3.31
C ALA A 17 -10.74 -10.08 2.22
N LEU A 18 -10.37 -10.25 0.95
CA LEU A 18 -11.26 -9.92 -0.18
C LEU A 18 -12.16 -11.10 -0.60
N GLY A 19 -12.11 -12.20 0.14
CA GLY A 19 -12.93 -13.39 -0.08
C GLY A 19 -12.55 -14.53 0.86
N PRO A 20 -13.21 -15.70 0.74
CA PRO A 20 -13.08 -16.80 1.69
C PRO A 20 -11.77 -17.59 1.57
N SER A 21 -11.04 -17.44 0.45
CA SER A 21 -9.81 -18.20 0.18
C SER A 21 -8.64 -17.29 -0.14
N ALA A 22 -7.42 -17.84 -0.02
CA ALA A 22 -6.19 -17.11 -0.32
C ALA A 22 -6.09 -16.59 -1.76
N SER A 23 -6.79 -17.20 -2.72
CA SER A 23 -6.80 -16.76 -4.12
C SER A 23 -7.51 -15.43 -4.36
N HIS A 24 -8.33 -14.94 -3.41
CA HIS A 24 -9.01 -13.65 -3.51
C HIS A 24 -8.11 -12.47 -3.14
N GLY A 25 -6.99 -12.73 -2.45
CA GLY A 25 -6.09 -11.68 -1.96
C GLY A 25 -6.62 -10.94 -0.72
N LYS A 26 -5.94 -9.84 -0.39
CA LYS A 26 -6.16 -9.04 0.82
C LYS A 26 -6.05 -7.56 0.49
N ARG A 27 -6.78 -6.72 1.21
CA ARG A 27 -6.56 -5.27 1.28
C ARG A 27 -5.73 -4.95 2.51
N LEU A 28 -4.73 -4.10 2.35
CA LEU A 28 -3.87 -3.63 3.44
C LEU A 28 -4.21 -2.17 3.72
N HIS A 29 -4.46 -1.84 4.99
CA HIS A 29 -4.49 -0.47 5.47
C HIS A 29 -3.14 -0.14 6.09
N LEU A 30 -2.52 0.97 5.67
CA LEU A 30 -1.17 1.36 6.07
C LEU A 30 -1.19 2.73 6.71
N SER A 31 -0.50 2.90 7.84
CA SER A 31 -0.12 4.24 8.31
C SER A 31 1.23 4.61 7.71
N CYS A 32 1.30 5.74 7.02
CA CYS A 32 2.52 6.27 6.45
C CYS A 32 3.09 7.42 7.32
N PRO A 33 4.40 7.72 7.22
CA PRO A 33 4.95 8.93 7.83
C PRO A 33 4.23 10.20 7.33
N PRO A 34 4.18 11.28 8.13
CA PRO A 34 3.61 12.56 7.68
C PRO A 34 4.24 13.04 6.38
N GLY A 35 3.42 13.55 5.47
CA GLY A 35 3.85 14.08 4.16
C GLY A 35 4.17 13.03 3.10
N TYR A 36 4.23 11.74 3.44
CA TYR A 36 4.62 10.69 2.50
C TYR A 36 3.61 10.49 1.35
N LEU A 37 2.34 10.82 1.60
CA LEU A 37 1.25 10.62 0.63
C LEU A 37 0.84 11.92 -0.07
N ASP A 38 1.57 13.03 0.12
CA ASP A 38 1.17 14.36 -0.36
C ASP A 38 1.10 14.44 -1.90
N ASP A 39 1.86 13.58 -2.60
CA ASP A 39 1.89 13.46 -4.06
C ASP A 39 1.29 12.13 -4.58
N VAL A 40 0.60 11.38 -3.72
CA VAL A 40 0.01 10.07 -4.06
C VAL A 40 -1.50 10.20 -4.28
N ALA A 41 -2.00 9.64 -5.37
CA ALA A 41 -3.42 9.57 -5.69
C ALA A 41 -3.97 8.13 -5.70
N SER A 42 -5.30 8.00 -5.65
CA SER A 42 -5.94 6.70 -5.85
C SER A 42 -5.69 6.20 -7.27
N GLY A 43 -5.36 4.92 -7.41
CA GLY A 43 -4.92 4.32 -8.66
C GLY A 43 -3.40 4.34 -8.87
N ASP A 44 -2.65 5.14 -8.11
CA ASP A 44 -1.19 5.16 -8.22
C ASP A 44 -0.57 3.84 -7.76
N SER A 45 0.60 3.56 -8.31
CA SER A 45 1.41 2.40 -7.96
C SER A 45 2.41 2.75 -6.87
N ILE A 46 2.32 2.08 -5.73
CA ILE A 46 3.26 2.17 -4.61
C ILE A 46 3.93 0.81 -4.38
N ALA A 47 5.21 0.81 -4.04
CA ALA A 47 5.94 -0.42 -3.70
C ALA A 47 5.92 -0.68 -2.20
N LEU A 48 5.44 -1.87 -1.80
CA LEU A 48 5.52 -2.36 -0.42
C LEU A 48 6.44 -3.57 -0.37
N ASN A 49 7.58 -3.47 0.34
CA ASN A 49 8.59 -4.53 0.39
C ASN A 49 8.96 -5.10 -1.00
N GLY A 50 9.05 -4.22 -2.01
CA GLY A 50 9.41 -4.57 -3.38
C GLY A 50 8.25 -5.03 -4.27
N ALA A 51 7.04 -5.21 -3.74
CA ALA A 51 5.87 -5.59 -4.52
C ALA A 51 5.03 -4.36 -4.92
N CYS A 52 4.68 -4.29 -6.20
CA CYS A 52 3.86 -3.21 -6.76
C CYS A 52 2.39 -3.37 -6.32
N MET A 53 1.84 -2.36 -5.65
CA MET A 53 0.45 -2.32 -5.19
C MET A 53 -0.24 -1.08 -5.73
N THR A 54 -1.55 -1.17 -5.95
CA THR A 54 -2.39 -0.03 -6.34
C THR A 54 -3.01 0.59 -5.10
N VAL A 55 -2.91 1.91 -4.96
CA VAL A 55 -3.62 2.66 -3.93
C VAL A 55 -5.12 2.64 -4.25
N THR A 56 -5.95 2.25 -3.28
CA THR A 56 -7.40 2.10 -3.50
C THR A 56 -8.26 3.15 -2.77
N GLY A 57 -7.68 3.90 -1.84
CA GLY A 57 -8.36 4.93 -1.07
C GLY A 57 -7.47 5.50 0.04
N PHE A 58 -7.97 6.55 0.68
CA PHE A 58 -7.38 7.22 1.84
C PHE A 58 -8.46 7.36 2.92
N ASP A 59 -8.05 7.31 4.18
CA ASP A 59 -8.90 7.48 5.37
C ASP A 59 -8.54 8.78 6.10
#